data_AF-A0A958P8L3-F1
#
_entry.id   AF-A0A958P8L3-F1
#
_cell.length_a   1.000
_cell.length_b   1.000
_cell.length_c   1.000
_cell.angle_alpha   90.00
_cell.angle_beta   90.00
_cell.angle_gamma   90.00
#
_symmetry.space_group_name_H-M   'P 1'
#
loop_
_entity.id
_entity.type
_entity.pdbx_description
1 polymer ?
#
loop_
_entity_poly.entity_id
_entity_poly.type
_entity_poly.pdbx_seq_one_letter_code
_entity_poly.pdbx_strand_id
1 'polypeptide(L)'
;MQYLISLISIFFLITGCSVGVMNIQSSPEGADVYLQAGSQQPNKIGQTPMNISSQTVNSLPVDSFKIQVKKEGFDTETFVIPKIMFSSSIDISTKLKEDTLAESCKDQNSAIEKAVRSVALVQFHIQQKNYLQAESVLSSLILEFPNNSVLYDLQGNVYYLQKNVDAALTAYKQSLKLNPNNPSTRRMVNKLEIIGGRVPSAEGGL
;
A
#
# COMPACT_ATOMS: atom_id res chain seq x y z
N MET A 1 25.69 -85.96 27.91
CA MET A 1 25.21 -85.40 26.64
C MET A 1 23.94 -84.62 26.93
N GLN A 2 24.04 -83.30 27.18
CA GLN A 2 22.86 -82.45 27.31
C GLN A 2 23.16 -81.11 26.63
N TYR A 3 22.32 -80.79 25.65
CA TYR A 3 22.53 -79.74 24.67
C TYR A 3 22.26 -78.35 25.21
N LEU A 4 23.11 -77.45 24.73
CA LEU A 4 23.12 -76.00 24.78
C LEU A 4 21.83 -75.39 24.19
N ILE A 5 21.12 -74.53 24.95
CA ILE A 5 20.15 -73.58 24.39
C ILE A 5 20.46 -72.21 24.98
N SER A 6 21.17 -71.40 24.19
CA SER A 6 21.42 -69.98 24.45
C SER A 6 20.20 -69.19 23.97
N LEU A 7 19.48 -68.58 24.91
CA LEU A 7 18.37 -67.67 24.63
C LEU A 7 18.95 -66.27 24.36
N ILE A 8 19.16 -65.94 23.08
CA ILE A 8 19.57 -64.60 22.66
C ILE A 8 18.33 -63.69 22.73
N SER A 9 18.14 -63.03 23.87
CA SER A 9 17.22 -61.90 24.00
C SER A 9 17.77 -60.71 23.20
N ILE A 10 17.32 -60.58 21.96
CA ILE A 10 17.52 -59.37 21.14
C ILE A 10 16.73 -58.25 21.81
N PHE A 11 17.43 -57.48 22.64
CA PHE A 11 16.96 -56.21 23.16
C PHE A 11 17.04 -55.20 21.99
N PHE A 12 15.94 -55.06 21.25
CA PHE A 12 15.79 -53.99 20.26
C PHE A 12 15.81 -52.66 21.02
N LEU A 13 16.99 -52.03 21.10
CA LEU A 13 17.15 -50.65 21.52
C LEU A 13 16.44 -49.79 20.47
N ILE A 14 15.17 -49.47 20.74
CA ILE A 14 14.44 -48.44 20.01
C ILE A 14 15.14 -47.13 20.36
N THR A 15 16.12 -46.76 19.54
CA THR A 15 16.73 -45.43 19.60
C THR A 15 15.62 -44.45 19.28
N GLY A 16 15.12 -43.78 20.31
CA GLY A 16 14.17 -42.69 20.14
C GLY A 16 14.87 -41.58 19.37
N CYS A 17 14.70 -41.55 18.05
CA CYS A 17 15.02 -40.37 17.27
C CYS A 17 14.11 -39.26 17.79
N SER A 18 14.65 -38.36 18.62
CA SER A 18 13.96 -37.13 18.98
C SER A 18 13.84 -36.31 17.70
N VAL A 19 12.70 -36.44 17.02
CA VAL A 19 12.38 -35.65 15.84
C VAL A 19 12.19 -34.22 16.33
N GLY A 20 13.09 -33.31 15.96
CA GLY A 20 12.93 -31.89 16.23
C GLY A 20 11.62 -31.38 15.66
N VAL A 21 10.90 -30.59 16.45
CA VAL A 21 9.64 -29.95 16.06
C VAL A 21 9.82 -28.44 16.20
N MET A 22 9.37 -27.67 15.20
CA MET A 22 9.22 -26.23 15.34
C MET A 22 7.77 -25.91 15.66
N ASN A 23 7.52 -25.25 16.78
CA ASN A 23 6.21 -24.73 17.14
C ASN A 23 6.15 -23.24 16.80
N ILE A 24 5.08 -22.81 16.14
CA ILE A 24 4.88 -21.42 15.71
C ILE A 24 3.55 -20.93 16.30
N GLN A 25 3.60 -19.86 17.08
CA GLN A 25 2.46 -19.24 17.73
C GLN A 25 2.45 -17.73 17.48
N SER A 26 1.25 -17.16 17.39
CA SER A 26 1.10 -15.70 17.31
C SER A 26 0.00 -15.19 18.22
N SER A 27 0.12 -13.93 18.62
CA SER A 27 -0.94 -13.16 19.25
C SER A 27 -1.27 -11.94 18.37
N PRO A 28 -2.50 -11.81 17.85
CA PRO A 28 -3.61 -12.77 17.95
C PRO A 28 -3.35 -14.07 17.16
N GLU A 29 -4.07 -15.14 17.53
CA GLU A 29 -4.02 -16.46 16.84
C GLU A 29 -4.65 -16.42 15.45
N GLY A 30 -4.46 -17.47 14.65
CA GLY A 30 -5.00 -17.56 13.30
C GLY A 30 -4.33 -16.60 12.32
N ALA A 31 -3.03 -16.38 12.49
CA ALA A 31 -2.21 -15.68 11.51
C ALA A 31 -1.72 -16.68 10.46
N ASP A 32 -1.73 -16.30 9.20
CA ASP A 32 -1.20 -17.12 8.11
C ASP A 32 0.32 -17.26 8.24
N VAL A 33 0.80 -18.49 8.05
CA VAL A 33 2.24 -18.81 8.08
C VAL A 33 2.70 -19.16 6.68
N TYR A 34 3.76 -18.50 6.22
CA TYR A 34 4.39 -18.73 4.93
C TYR A 34 5.84 -19.19 5.11
N LEU A 35 6.29 -20.13 4.27
CA LEU A 35 7.66 -20.58 4.20
C LEU A 35 8.29 -20.13 2.89
N GLN A 36 9.49 -19.55 2.98
CA GLN A 36 10.27 -19.11 1.84
C GLN A 36 11.68 -19.72 1.86
N ALA A 37 11.99 -20.55 0.86
CA ALA A 37 13.32 -21.13 0.67
C ALA A 37 14.11 -20.31 -0.37
N GLY A 38 15.18 -19.63 0.07
CA GLY A 38 16.01 -18.80 -0.82
C GLY A 38 15.23 -17.66 -1.49
N SER A 39 15.37 -17.54 -2.82
CA SER A 39 14.69 -16.51 -3.63
C SER A 39 13.31 -16.92 -4.13
N GLN A 40 12.79 -18.09 -3.74
CA GLN A 40 11.46 -18.54 -4.14
C GLN A 40 10.37 -17.63 -3.54
N GLN A 41 9.16 -17.68 -4.11
CA GLN A 41 8.01 -17.01 -3.53
C GLN A 41 7.59 -17.68 -2.20
N PRO A 42 7.11 -16.93 -1.20
CA PRO A 42 6.60 -17.51 0.03
C PRO A 42 5.37 -18.39 -0.23
N ASN A 43 5.41 -19.64 0.22
CA ASN A 43 4.29 -20.57 0.13
C ASN A 43 3.54 -20.62 1.46
N LYS A 44 2.20 -20.46 1.44
CA LYS A 44 1.38 -20.61 2.65
C LYS A 44 1.41 -22.06 3.11
N ILE A 45 1.82 -22.30 4.35
CA ILE A 45 1.95 -23.64 4.93
C ILE A 45 0.95 -23.92 6.06
N GLY A 46 0.25 -22.91 6.56
CA GLY A 46 -0.74 -23.09 7.61
C GLY A 46 -1.16 -21.78 8.28
N GLN A 47 -1.70 -21.91 9.49
CA GLN A 47 -2.07 -20.80 10.37
C GLN A 47 -1.59 -21.09 11.78
N THR A 48 -1.28 -20.05 12.57
CA THR A 48 -0.90 -20.20 13.97
C THR A 48 -2.11 -20.58 14.86
N PRO A 49 -1.90 -21.38 15.92
CA PRO A 49 -0.67 -22.11 16.24
C PRO A 49 -0.46 -23.32 15.31
N MET A 50 0.79 -23.59 14.91
CA MET A 50 1.13 -24.77 14.10
C MET A 50 2.50 -25.35 14.44
N ASN A 51 2.68 -26.63 14.07
CA ASN A 51 3.92 -27.36 14.27
C ASN A 51 4.49 -27.83 12.93
N ILE A 52 5.81 -27.74 12.75
CA ILE A 52 6.55 -28.21 11.56
C ILE A 52 7.56 -29.27 12.01
N SER A 53 7.55 -30.43 11.36
CA SER A 53 8.52 -31.50 11.64
C SER A 53 9.88 -31.23 11.01
N SER A 54 10.94 -31.78 11.61
CA SER A 54 12.30 -31.68 11.08
C SER A 54 12.47 -32.27 9.69
N GLN A 55 11.66 -33.25 9.31
CA GLN A 55 11.72 -33.84 7.97
C GLN A 55 11.36 -32.83 6.87
N THR A 56 10.33 -32.02 7.10
CA THR A 56 9.88 -30.98 6.16
C THR A 56 10.91 -29.87 6.00
N VAL A 57 11.63 -29.53 7.09
CA VAL A 57 12.69 -28.52 7.04
C VAL A 57 13.97 -29.09 6.44
N ASN A 58 14.31 -30.34 6.77
CA ASN A 58 15.51 -31.00 6.29
C ASN A 58 15.51 -31.29 4.79
N SER A 59 14.33 -31.42 4.18
CA SER A 59 14.19 -31.59 2.73
C SER A 59 14.41 -30.31 1.93
N LEU A 60 14.45 -29.13 2.57
CA LEU A 60 14.68 -27.87 1.88
C LEU A 60 16.14 -27.79 1.36
N PRO A 61 16.35 -27.44 0.07
CA PRO A 61 17.67 -27.34 -0.55
C PRO A 61 18.34 -25.99 -0.26
N VAL A 62 18.24 -25.48 0.97
CA VAL A 62 18.79 -24.20 1.41
C VAL A 62 19.34 -24.29 2.83
N ASP A 63 20.37 -23.51 3.14
CA ASP A 63 20.99 -23.47 4.47
C ASP A 63 20.22 -22.61 5.48
N SER A 64 19.38 -21.71 4.97
CA SER A 64 18.42 -20.95 5.77
C SER A 64 17.14 -20.72 4.98
N PHE A 65 16.03 -20.60 5.70
CA PHE A 65 14.71 -20.31 5.16
C PHE A 65 14.05 -19.21 5.99
N LYS A 66 13.01 -18.60 5.43
CA LYS A 66 12.22 -17.60 6.15
C LYS A 66 10.85 -18.16 6.50
N ILE A 67 10.42 -17.87 7.71
CA ILE A 67 9.03 -18.03 8.15
C ILE A 67 8.43 -16.64 8.26
N GLN A 68 7.33 -16.41 7.56
CA GLN A 68 6.59 -15.16 7.63
C GLN A 68 5.24 -15.43 8.29
N VAL A 69 4.91 -14.64 9.32
CA VAL A 69 3.62 -14.70 10.02
C VAL A 69 2.86 -13.44 9.66
N LYS A 70 1.72 -13.60 8.97
CA LYS A 70 0.93 -12.51 8.42
C LYS A 70 -0.52 -12.61 8.86
N LYS A 71 -1.09 -11.50 9.33
CA LYS A 71 -2.51 -11.40 9.64
C LYS A 71 -3.05 -10.07 9.12
N GLU A 72 -4.27 -10.05 8.61
CA GLU A 72 -4.91 -8.81 8.18
C GLU A 72 -5.01 -7.81 9.34
N GLY A 73 -4.59 -6.57 9.11
CA GLY A 73 -4.52 -5.51 10.13
C GLY A 73 -3.26 -5.55 11.01
N PHE A 74 -2.28 -6.41 10.70
CA PHE A 74 -1.05 -6.54 11.47
C PHE A 74 0.21 -6.57 10.59
N ASP A 75 1.31 -6.07 11.13
CA ASP A 75 2.62 -6.13 10.49
C ASP A 75 3.03 -7.59 10.22
N THR A 76 3.68 -7.81 9.08
CA THR A 76 4.22 -9.14 8.76
C THR A 76 5.54 -9.36 9.49
N GLU A 77 5.53 -10.29 10.44
CA GLU A 77 6.74 -10.70 11.15
C GLU A 77 7.50 -11.75 10.34
N THR A 78 8.82 -11.56 10.16
CA THR A 78 9.67 -12.47 9.37
C THR A 78 10.84 -12.99 10.20
N PHE A 79 10.94 -14.31 10.29
CA PHE A 79 12.01 -15.03 11.00
C PHE A 79 12.93 -15.69 9.98
N VAL A 80 14.23 -15.42 10.06
CA VAL A 80 15.25 -16.13 9.25
C VAL A 80 15.83 -17.26 10.09
N ILE A 81 15.67 -18.48 9.63
CA ILE A 81 15.99 -19.69 10.38
C ILE A 81 17.09 -20.45 9.64
N PRO A 82 18.34 -20.37 10.12
CA PRO A 82 19.39 -21.32 9.79
C PRO A 82 18.94 -22.77 10.04
N LYS A 83 19.13 -23.64 9.04
CA LYS A 83 18.81 -25.06 9.10
C LYS A 83 19.54 -25.79 10.23
N ILE A 84 20.73 -25.30 10.58
CA ILE A 84 21.53 -25.82 11.71
C ILE A 84 20.83 -25.69 13.07
N MET A 85 19.86 -24.79 13.24
CA MET A 85 19.10 -24.68 14.49
C MET A 85 18.08 -25.81 14.67
N PHE A 86 17.81 -26.60 13.62
CA PHE A 86 16.82 -27.68 13.64
C PHE A 86 17.32 -29.00 14.24
N SER A 87 18.54 -29.01 14.78
CA SER A 87 19.05 -30.13 15.59
C SER A 87 18.28 -30.29 16.91
N SER A 88 17.50 -29.29 17.31
CA SER A 88 16.63 -29.28 18.48
C SER A 88 15.23 -28.75 18.13
N SER A 89 14.28 -28.88 19.07
CA SER A 89 12.98 -28.21 18.95
C SER A 89 13.16 -26.69 18.98
N ILE A 90 12.37 -25.98 18.19
CA ILE A 90 12.40 -24.52 18.06
C ILE A 90 11.02 -23.98 18.40
N ASP A 91 10.93 -22.98 19.28
CA ASP A 91 9.68 -22.29 19.57
C ASP A 91 9.73 -20.87 19.03
N ILE A 92 8.80 -20.53 18.14
CA ILE A 92 8.61 -19.18 17.59
C ILE A 92 7.30 -18.67 18.14
N SER A 93 7.37 -17.69 19.04
CA SER A 93 6.19 -17.01 19.58
C SER A 93 6.30 -15.51 19.29
N THR A 94 5.31 -14.96 18.58
CA THR A 94 5.32 -13.54 18.23
C THR A 94 4.03 -12.83 18.60
N LYS A 95 4.15 -11.60 19.10
CA LYS A 95 3.01 -10.70 19.24
C LYS A 95 3.01 -9.78 18.03
N LEU A 96 2.02 -9.97 17.16
CA LEU A 96 1.87 -9.15 15.97
C LEU A 96 1.50 -7.74 16.39
N LYS A 97 2.20 -6.77 15.83
CA LYS A 97 1.87 -5.35 15.99
C LYS A 97 0.79 -4.99 15.00
N GLU A 98 -0.19 -4.23 15.44
CA GLU A 98 -1.20 -3.69 14.54
C GLU A 98 -0.50 -2.86 13.47
N ASP A 99 -0.89 -3.09 12.22
CA ASP A 99 -0.36 -2.38 11.07
C ASP A 99 -0.99 -0.98 11.05
N THR A 100 -0.36 -0.06 11.77
CA THR A 100 -0.75 1.35 11.82
C THR A 100 -0.68 2.04 10.45
N LEU A 101 0.01 1.46 9.45
CA LEU A 101 0.08 1.98 8.09
C LEU A 101 -1.15 1.58 7.28
N ALA A 102 -1.71 0.37 7.48
CA ALA A 102 -2.96 -0.05 6.86
C ALA A 102 -4.16 0.81 7.29
N GLU A 103 -4.17 1.31 8.52
CA GLU A 103 -5.19 2.26 9.02
C GLU A 103 -4.89 3.71 8.62
N SER A 104 -3.61 4.12 8.61
CA SER A 104 -3.21 5.46 8.14
C SER A 104 -3.55 5.70 6.67
N CYS A 105 -3.47 4.67 5.82
CA CYS A 105 -3.88 4.77 4.42
C CYS A 105 -5.39 4.71 4.17
N LYS A 106 -6.23 4.30 5.15
CA LYS A 106 -7.69 4.26 4.94
C LYS A 106 -8.40 5.56 5.32
N ASP A 107 -7.97 6.26 6.38
CA ASP A 107 -8.78 7.36 6.92
C ASP A 107 -8.11 8.74 6.92
N GLN A 108 -6.78 8.88 6.89
CA GLN A 108 -6.15 10.23 6.87
C GLN A 108 -5.79 10.72 5.46
N ASN A 109 -5.86 9.83 4.46
CA ASN A 109 -5.60 10.13 3.05
C ASN A 109 -6.86 10.24 2.17
N SER A 110 -8.06 9.96 2.69
CA SER A 110 -9.30 9.89 1.89
C SER A 110 -9.60 11.17 1.10
N ALA A 111 -9.44 12.34 1.72
CA ALA A 111 -9.72 13.62 1.08
C ALA A 111 -8.67 13.98 -0.01
N ILE A 112 -7.39 13.72 0.26
CA ILE A 112 -6.30 13.98 -0.70
C ILE A 112 -6.36 12.98 -1.86
N GLU A 113 -6.61 11.70 -1.60
CA GLU A 113 -6.79 10.67 -2.63
C GLU A 113 -8.02 10.96 -3.49
N LYS A 114 -9.14 11.36 -2.87
CA LYS A 114 -10.34 11.79 -3.59
C LYS A 114 -10.05 13.02 -4.44
N ALA A 115 -9.33 14.01 -3.92
CA ALA A 115 -8.93 15.19 -4.70
C ALA A 115 -8.07 14.81 -5.90
N VAL A 116 -7.02 13.99 -5.71
CA VAL A 116 -6.12 13.54 -6.78
C VAL A 116 -6.87 12.73 -7.84
N ARG A 117 -7.67 11.74 -7.43
CA ARG A 117 -8.47 10.92 -8.32
C ARG A 117 -9.48 11.75 -9.10
N SER A 118 -10.12 12.71 -8.45
CA SER A 118 -11.13 13.55 -9.08
C SER A 118 -10.50 14.59 -10.02
N VAL A 119 -9.31 15.09 -9.73
CA VAL A 119 -8.51 15.90 -10.68
C VAL A 119 -8.18 15.09 -11.92
N ALA A 120 -7.76 13.83 -11.78
CA ALA A 120 -7.53 12.93 -12.92
C ALA A 120 -8.81 12.69 -13.73
N LEU A 121 -9.96 12.55 -13.07
CA LEU A 121 -11.27 12.40 -13.72
C LEU A 121 -11.68 13.66 -14.48
N VAL A 122 -11.45 14.86 -13.93
CA VAL A 122 -11.66 16.14 -14.62
C VAL A 122 -10.81 16.20 -15.88
N GLN A 123 -9.53 15.88 -15.79
CA GLN A 123 -8.62 15.86 -16.95
C GLN A 123 -9.06 14.84 -18.00
N PHE A 124 -9.50 13.65 -17.59
CA PHE A 124 -10.08 12.66 -18.49
C PHE A 124 -11.30 13.22 -19.23
N HIS A 125 -12.25 13.84 -18.52
CA HIS A 125 -13.41 14.47 -19.16
C HIS A 125 -13.03 15.60 -20.12
N ILE A 126 -12.02 16.41 -19.78
CA ILE A 126 -11.46 17.44 -20.67
C ILE A 126 -10.90 16.82 -21.95
N GLN A 127 -10.13 15.74 -21.85
CA GLN A 127 -9.57 15.04 -23.03
C GLN A 127 -10.67 14.49 -23.93
N GLN A 128 -11.76 13.98 -23.33
CA GLN A 128 -12.95 13.51 -24.05
C GLN A 128 -13.85 14.66 -24.56
N LYS A 129 -13.48 15.93 -24.32
CA LYS A 129 -14.29 17.13 -24.61
C LYS A 129 -15.65 17.15 -23.91
N ASN A 130 -15.79 16.36 -22.85
CA ASN A 130 -16.98 16.23 -22.01
C ASN A 130 -16.97 17.31 -20.92
N TYR A 131 -17.07 18.58 -21.35
CA TYR A 131 -16.86 19.72 -20.47
C TYR A 131 -17.92 19.84 -19.35
N LEU A 132 -19.17 19.46 -19.62
CA LEU A 132 -20.24 19.49 -18.61
C LEU A 132 -19.95 18.52 -17.45
N GLN A 133 -19.43 17.33 -17.76
CA GLN A 133 -19.02 16.37 -16.74
C GLN A 133 -17.78 16.87 -15.99
N ALA A 134 -16.81 17.48 -16.68
CA ALA A 134 -15.65 18.10 -16.04
C ALA A 134 -16.08 19.20 -15.05
N GLU A 135 -17.02 20.07 -15.43
CA GLU A 135 -17.61 21.08 -14.54
C GLU A 135 -18.30 20.46 -13.34
N SER A 136 -19.14 19.43 -13.55
CA SER A 136 -19.87 18.78 -12.46
C SER A 136 -18.93 18.21 -11.40
N VAL A 137 -17.86 17.51 -11.83
CA VAL A 137 -16.85 16.99 -10.90
C VAL A 137 -16.10 18.13 -10.20
N LEU A 138 -15.74 19.20 -10.93
CA LEU A 138 -15.07 20.36 -10.36
C LEU A 138 -15.93 21.09 -9.32
N SER A 139 -17.23 21.25 -9.56
CA SER A 139 -18.14 21.89 -8.59
C SER A 139 -18.15 21.13 -7.27
N SER A 140 -18.23 19.80 -7.30
CA SER A 140 -18.15 18.99 -6.08
C SER A 140 -16.80 19.12 -5.38
N LEU A 141 -15.70 19.14 -6.13
CA LEU A 141 -14.36 19.29 -5.54
C LEU A 141 -14.12 20.66 -4.92
N ILE A 142 -14.62 21.73 -5.54
CA ILE A 142 -14.46 23.08 -5.02
C ILE A 142 -15.25 23.26 -3.72
N LEU A 143 -16.42 22.61 -3.59
CA LEU A 143 -17.17 22.61 -2.34
C LEU A 143 -16.40 21.93 -1.19
N GLU A 144 -15.67 20.87 -1.50
CA GLU A 144 -14.90 20.11 -0.52
C GLU A 144 -13.53 20.74 -0.21
N PHE A 145 -12.89 21.35 -1.21
CA PHE A 145 -11.55 21.96 -1.11
C PHE A 145 -11.54 23.42 -1.61
N PRO A 146 -12.30 24.32 -0.95
CA PRO A 146 -12.52 25.68 -1.45
C PRO A 146 -11.26 26.55 -1.51
N ASN A 147 -10.19 26.18 -0.80
CA ASN A 147 -8.93 26.92 -0.76
C ASN A 147 -7.84 26.33 -1.67
N ASN A 148 -8.19 25.40 -2.56
CA ASN A 148 -7.23 24.80 -3.49
C ASN A 148 -7.19 25.57 -4.83
N SER A 149 -6.14 26.37 -5.03
CA SER A 149 -5.94 27.16 -6.27
C SER A 149 -5.98 26.32 -7.56
N VAL A 150 -5.49 25.08 -7.53
CA VAL A 150 -5.43 24.20 -8.70
C VAL A 150 -6.82 23.85 -9.23
N LEU A 151 -7.82 23.74 -8.35
CA LEU A 151 -9.20 23.45 -8.77
C LEU A 151 -9.80 24.61 -9.57
N TYR A 152 -9.51 25.85 -9.18
CA TYR A 152 -9.94 27.04 -9.92
C TYR A 152 -9.16 27.23 -11.22
N ASP A 153 -7.87 26.83 -11.27
CA ASP A 153 -7.13 26.76 -12.54
C ASP A 153 -7.77 25.76 -13.51
N LEU A 154 -8.13 24.57 -13.04
CA LEU A 154 -8.81 23.55 -13.85
C LEU A 154 -10.19 24.04 -14.31
N GLN A 155 -10.95 24.69 -13.44
CA GLN A 155 -12.23 25.31 -13.81
C GLN A 155 -12.06 26.40 -14.88
N GLY A 156 -11.05 27.25 -14.73
CA GLY A 156 -10.69 28.24 -15.76
C GLY A 156 -10.34 27.58 -17.09
N ASN A 157 -9.62 26.45 -17.08
CA ASN A 157 -9.30 25.69 -18.28
C ASN A 157 -10.56 25.12 -18.96
N VAL A 158 -11.48 24.54 -18.18
CA VAL A 158 -12.75 24.00 -18.70
C VAL A 158 -13.56 25.11 -19.37
N TYR A 159 -13.76 26.25 -18.70
CA TYR A 159 -14.49 27.38 -19.27
C TYR A 159 -13.81 27.96 -20.51
N TYR A 160 -12.47 28.03 -20.50
CA TYR A 160 -11.72 28.49 -21.67
C TYR A 160 -11.91 27.56 -22.87
N LEU A 161 -11.90 26.23 -22.66
CA LEU A 161 -12.17 25.24 -23.71
C LEU A 161 -13.60 25.29 -24.23
N GLN A 162 -14.55 25.69 -23.39
CA GLN A 162 -15.94 25.98 -23.79
C GLN A 162 -16.11 27.35 -24.46
N LYS A 163 -15.04 28.15 -24.57
CA LYS A 163 -15.05 29.53 -25.08
C LYS A 163 -15.85 30.50 -24.20
N ASN A 164 -16.14 30.13 -22.95
CA ASN A 164 -16.75 31.02 -21.97
C ASN A 164 -15.66 31.88 -21.31
N VAL A 165 -15.26 32.95 -21.99
CA VAL A 165 -14.14 33.81 -21.59
C VAL A 165 -14.35 34.45 -20.22
N ASP A 166 -15.58 34.85 -19.90
CA ASP A 166 -15.91 35.56 -18.67
C ASP A 166 -15.87 34.64 -17.44
N ALA A 167 -16.43 33.44 -17.58
CA ALA A 167 -16.35 32.42 -16.53
C ALA A 167 -14.91 31.94 -16.34
N ALA A 168 -14.15 31.77 -17.42
CA ALA A 168 -12.74 31.39 -17.35
C ALA A 168 -11.92 32.45 -16.59
N LEU A 169 -12.11 33.73 -16.93
CA LEU A 169 -11.41 34.83 -16.28
C LEU A 169 -11.73 34.90 -14.79
N THR A 170 -12.99 34.69 -14.43
CA THR A 170 -13.46 34.67 -13.04
C THR A 170 -12.78 33.56 -12.24
N ALA A 171 -12.75 32.33 -12.77
CA ALA A 171 -12.11 31.19 -12.12
C ALA A 171 -10.59 31.39 -11.95
N TYR A 172 -9.88 31.85 -12.99
CA TYR A 172 -8.44 32.12 -12.87
C TYR A 172 -8.11 33.27 -11.92
N LYS A 173 -8.96 34.30 -11.82
CA LYS A 173 -8.80 35.36 -10.82
C LYS A 173 -8.96 34.81 -9.40
N GLN A 174 -9.89 33.88 -9.18
CA GLN A 174 -10.03 33.21 -7.89
C GLN A 174 -8.80 32.34 -7.57
N SER A 175 -8.26 31.63 -8.56
CA SER A 175 -6.98 30.90 -8.40
C SER A 175 -5.83 31.83 -7.98
N LEU A 176 -5.65 32.99 -8.64
CA LEU A 176 -4.61 33.96 -8.27
C LEU A 176 -4.81 34.58 -6.89
N LYS A 177 -6.04 34.73 -6.40
CA LYS A 177 -6.26 35.16 -5.01
C LYS A 177 -5.70 34.15 -4.00
N LEU A 178 -5.81 32.86 -4.31
CA LEU A 178 -5.32 31.77 -3.45
C LEU A 178 -3.82 31.50 -3.64
N ASN A 179 -3.31 31.67 -4.86
CA ASN A 179 -1.90 31.52 -5.19
C ASN A 179 -1.42 32.65 -6.13
N PRO A 180 -1.04 33.81 -5.56
CA PRO A 180 -0.64 34.99 -6.34
C PRO A 180 0.62 34.80 -7.20
N ASN A 181 1.45 33.83 -6.83
CA ASN A 181 2.75 33.58 -7.44
C ASN A 181 2.70 32.55 -8.58
N ASN A 182 1.52 32.14 -9.04
CA ASN A 182 1.40 31.22 -10.18
C ASN A 182 1.56 31.97 -11.52
N PRO A 183 2.71 31.85 -12.22
CA PRO A 183 2.95 32.57 -13.46
C PRO A 183 2.07 32.05 -14.60
N SER A 184 1.68 30.78 -14.58
CA SER A 184 0.84 30.18 -15.62
C SER A 184 -0.58 30.73 -15.57
N THR A 185 -1.17 30.83 -14.38
CA THR A 185 -2.49 31.43 -14.18
C THR A 185 -2.47 32.91 -14.56
N ARG A 186 -1.41 33.65 -14.18
CA ARG A 186 -1.25 35.06 -14.56
C ARG A 186 -1.21 35.25 -16.08
N ARG A 187 -0.46 34.40 -16.80
CA ARG A 187 -0.45 34.41 -18.28
C ARG A 187 -1.84 34.17 -18.84
N MET A 188 -2.62 33.26 -18.25
CA MET A 188 -3.96 32.97 -18.73
C MET A 188 -4.93 34.13 -18.48
N VAL A 189 -4.89 34.78 -17.31
CA VAL A 189 -5.67 35.99 -17.03
C VAL A 189 -5.38 37.08 -18.06
N ASN A 190 -4.10 37.41 -18.28
CA ASN A 190 -3.71 38.43 -19.25
C ASN A 190 -4.21 38.08 -20.66
N LYS A 191 -4.09 36.81 -21.06
CA LYS A 191 -4.58 36.33 -22.36
C LYS A 191 -6.09 36.50 -22.49
N LEU A 192 -6.86 36.13 -21.47
CA LEU A 192 -8.31 36.22 -21.48
C LEU A 192 -8.81 37.66 -21.43
N GLU A 193 -8.09 38.55 -20.74
CA GLU A 193 -8.36 39.98 -20.72
C GLU A 193 -8.22 40.60 -22.12
N ILE A 194 -7.14 40.26 -22.84
CA ILE A 194 -6.97 40.66 -24.25
C ILE A 194 -8.11 40.12 -25.12
N ILE A 195 -8.44 38.83 -25.00
CA ILE A 195 -9.51 38.18 -25.79
C ILE A 195 -10.87 38.84 -25.50
N GLY A 196 -11.15 39.18 -24.24
CA GLY A 196 -12.39 39.82 -23.82
C GLY A 196 -12.47 41.32 -24.12
N GLY A 197 -11.47 41.91 -24.78
CA GLY A 197 -11.40 43.36 -25.03
C GLY A 197 -11.16 44.19 -23.76
N ARG A 198 -10.74 43.55 -22.67
CA ARG A 198 -10.43 44.17 -21.38
C ARG A 198 -8.94 44.39 -21.35
N VAL A 199 -8.45 45.52 -21.86
CA VAL A 199 -7.03 45.84 -21.75
C VAL A 199 -6.70 46.05 -20.26
N PRO A 200 -5.73 45.32 -19.68
CA PRO A 200 -5.33 45.59 -18.31
C PRO A 200 -4.79 47.00 -18.24
N SER A 201 -5.31 47.82 -17.33
CA SER A 201 -4.63 49.05 -16.93
C SER A 201 -3.24 48.64 -16.47
N ALA A 202 -2.23 49.06 -17.24
CA ALA A 202 -0.87 49.08 -16.73
C ALA A 202 -0.89 49.79 -15.36
N GLU A 203 0.01 49.36 -14.49
CA GLU A 203 0.37 49.99 -13.22
C GLU A 203 -0.32 49.46 -11.96
N GLY A 204 0.48 48.66 -11.25
CA GLY A 204 0.47 48.51 -9.81
C GLY A 204 1.91 48.24 -9.36
N GLY A 205 2.83 49.11 -9.79
CA GLY A 205 4.20 49.13 -9.30
C GLY A 205 4.26 49.89 -7.98
N LEU A 206 4.74 49.22 -6.94
CA LEU A 206 5.90 49.53 -6.10
C LEU A 206 6.02 48.43 -5.03
#